data_AF-A0AAW1NIN5-F1
#
_entry.id   AF-A0AAW1NIN5-F1
#
_cell.length_a   1.000
_cell.length_b   1.000
_cell.length_c   1.000
_cell.angle_alpha   90.00
_cell.angle_beta   90.00
_cell.angle_gamma   90.00
#
_symmetry.space_group_name_H-M   'P 1'
#
loop_
_entity.id
_entity.type
_entity.pdbx_description
1 polymer ?
#
loop_
_entity_poly.entity_id
_entity_poly.type
_entity_poly.pdbx_seq_one_letter_code
_entity_poly.pdbx_strand_id
1 'polypeptide(L)'
;MTTATALADVVRAFDRTVNKFTDSAGNVEIHVQALSNIGEQFEKAHDQAKVQDLKEAALAIIRLQKVNQDSAAVLRRLQTSYAPKVDVVTDFPALLTQGLQEREAADSYDPAKTDLYLELEEDIGEVHGTGAAAATQRADGDDSDDDVVLEATQGGQLAPNSKCPLSGKQLLDINVPVMDSKGFVYEKADIEGYIKRQRTVGEYVKCPEHGTSHRVALKDLKPARRVVKAKRRQKANPNAGRGGNQRATQLDIIDM
;
A
#
# COMPACT_ATOMS: atom_id res chain seq x y z
N MET A 1 -33.19 33.27 16.71
CA MET A 1 -32.35 32.57 15.71
C MET A 1 -33.29 31.90 14.71
N THR A 2 -33.14 32.18 13.42
CA THR A 2 -33.93 31.52 12.36
C THR A 2 -33.44 30.08 12.17
N THR A 3 -34.35 29.16 11.84
CA THR A 3 -34.06 27.72 11.58
C THR A 3 -32.96 27.52 10.52
N ALA A 4 -32.86 28.43 9.56
CA ALA A 4 -31.81 28.45 8.54
C ALA A 4 -30.39 28.65 9.11
N THR A 5 -30.25 29.44 10.17
CA THR A 5 -28.93 29.69 10.81
C THR A 5 -28.50 28.46 11.61
N ALA A 6 -29.43 27.83 12.34
CA ALA A 6 -29.16 26.62 13.10
C ALA A 6 -28.78 25.44 12.18
N LEU A 7 -29.46 25.29 11.04
CA LEU A 7 -29.10 24.27 10.03
C LEU A 7 -27.69 24.49 9.47
N ALA A 8 -27.34 25.73 9.12
CA ALA A 8 -26.01 26.05 8.60
C ALA A 8 -24.88 25.74 9.60
N ASP A 9 -25.10 25.99 10.89
CA ASP A 9 -24.10 25.70 11.93
C ASP A 9 -23.93 24.19 12.18
N VAL A 10 -25.02 23.42 12.12
CA VAL A 10 -25.00 21.96 12.20
C VAL A 10 -24.28 21.34 11.00
N VAL A 11 -24.56 21.81 9.78
CA VAL A 11 -23.88 21.38 8.55
C VAL A 11 -22.38 21.63 8.64
N ARG A 12 -21.94 22.81 9.09
CA ARG A 12 -20.52 23.11 9.30
C ARG A 12 -19.89 22.22 10.37
N ALA A 13 -20.63 21.86 11.42
CA ALA A 13 -20.14 20.94 12.45
C ALA A 13 -19.95 19.52 11.90
N PHE A 14 -20.85 19.05 11.04
CA PHE A 14 -20.67 17.80 10.31
C PHE A 14 -19.43 17.83 9.43
N ASP A 15 -19.26 18.86 8.59
CA ASP A 15 -18.10 18.98 7.69
C ASP A 15 -16.77 18.92 8.47
N ARG A 16 -16.67 19.69 9.56
CA ARG A 16 -15.48 19.67 10.43
C ARG A 16 -15.20 18.28 11.01
N THR A 17 -16.23 17.54 11.37
CA THR A 17 -16.11 16.23 12.01
C THR A 17 -15.76 15.16 10.99
N VAL A 18 -16.38 15.18 9.81
CA VAL A 18 -16.08 14.32 8.67
C VAL A 18 -14.63 14.49 8.21
N ASN A 19 -14.15 15.74 8.13
CA ASN A 19 -12.76 16.00 7.75
C ASN A 19 -11.79 15.40 8.77
N LYS A 20 -12.02 15.57 10.07
CA LYS A 20 -11.19 14.96 11.12
C LYS A 20 -11.12 13.43 11.01
N PHE A 21 -12.26 12.76 10.77
CA PHE A 21 -12.29 11.31 10.58
C PHE A 21 -11.54 10.88 9.31
N THR A 22 -11.68 11.63 8.22
CA THR A 22 -11.00 11.35 6.95
C THR A 22 -9.49 11.53 7.08
N ASP A 23 -9.05 12.63 7.71
CA ASP A 23 -7.64 12.92 7.96
C ASP A 23 -7.01 11.84 8.85
N SER A 24 -7.72 11.43 9.91
CA SER A 24 -7.24 10.36 10.79
C SER A 24 -7.14 9.01 10.09
N ALA A 25 -8.06 8.71 9.16
CA ALA A 25 -8.02 7.48 8.37
C ALA A 25 -6.90 7.49 7.30
N GLY A 26 -6.48 8.66 6.82
CA GLY A 26 -5.45 8.82 5.80
C GLY A 26 -4.02 8.49 6.26
N ASN A 27 -3.76 8.51 7.57
CA ASN A 27 -2.41 8.27 8.12
C ASN A 27 -2.10 6.79 8.42
N VAL A 28 -3.08 5.90 8.28
CA VAL A 28 -2.98 4.50 8.72
C VAL A 28 -1.94 3.70 7.92
N GLU A 29 -1.85 3.90 6.61
CA GLU A 29 -0.82 3.29 5.76
C GLU A 29 0.60 3.55 6.27
N ILE A 30 0.86 4.80 6.70
CA ILE A 30 2.17 5.22 7.21
C ILE A 30 2.48 4.48 8.52
N HIS A 31 1.50 4.36 9.41
CA HIS A 31 1.67 3.69 10.69
C HIS A 31 1.89 2.19 10.52
N VAL A 32 1.10 1.52 9.67
CA VAL A 32 1.27 0.09 9.40
C VAL A 32 2.59 -0.19 8.70
N GLN A 33 3.00 0.65 7.75
CA GLN A 33 4.33 0.51 7.13
C GLN A 33 5.47 0.70 8.15
N ALA A 34 5.32 1.61 9.12
CA ALA A 34 6.29 1.76 10.20
C ALA A 34 6.35 0.51 11.08
N LEU A 35 5.22 -0.10 11.38
CA LEU A 35 5.14 -1.38 12.07
C LEU A 35 5.83 -2.49 11.26
N SER A 36 5.61 -2.62 9.95
CA SER A 36 6.32 -3.61 9.12
C SER A 36 7.84 -3.50 9.27
N ASN A 37 8.37 -2.27 9.32
CA ASN A 37 9.82 -2.04 9.45
C ASN A 37 10.38 -2.47 10.81
N ILE A 38 9.60 -2.28 11.87
CA ILE A 38 9.94 -2.71 13.22
C ILE A 38 9.82 -4.24 13.31
N GLY A 39 8.77 -4.81 12.71
CA GLY A 39 8.54 -6.24 12.62
C GLY A 39 9.70 -6.96 11.93
N GLU A 40 10.23 -6.41 10.83
CA GLU A 40 11.44 -6.92 10.17
C GLU A 40 12.65 -7.02 11.13
N GLN A 41 12.76 -6.14 12.12
CA GLN A 41 13.86 -6.18 13.09
C GLN A 41 13.65 -7.24 14.16
N PHE A 42 12.41 -7.37 14.68
CA PHE A 42 12.08 -8.42 15.64
C PHE A 42 12.18 -9.81 15.02
N GLU A 43 11.78 -9.96 13.76
CA GLU A 43 11.93 -11.22 13.03
C GLU A 43 13.40 -11.60 12.88
N LYS A 44 14.28 -10.64 12.51
CA LYS A 44 15.74 -10.87 12.47
C LYS A 44 16.33 -11.24 13.83
N ALA A 45 15.74 -10.74 14.91
CA ALA A 45 16.12 -11.06 16.28
C ALA A 45 15.47 -12.37 16.78
N HIS A 46 14.66 -13.03 15.96
CA HIS A 46 13.86 -14.21 16.31
C HIS A 46 12.90 -13.98 17.50
N ASP A 47 12.46 -12.74 17.72
CA ASP A 47 11.55 -12.35 18.80
C ASP A 47 10.09 -12.46 18.34
N GLN A 48 9.61 -13.69 18.23
CA GLN A 48 8.28 -14.02 17.69
C GLN A 48 7.12 -13.43 18.53
N ALA A 49 7.32 -13.23 19.84
CA ALA A 49 6.32 -12.62 20.70
C ALA A 49 6.06 -11.15 20.28
N LYS A 50 7.12 -10.38 20.06
CA LYS A 50 6.97 -8.99 19.62
C LYS A 50 6.47 -8.85 18.18
N VAL A 51 6.77 -9.82 17.32
CA VAL A 51 6.19 -9.88 15.97
C VAL A 51 4.68 -10.06 16.06
N GLN A 52 4.21 -10.94 16.94
CA GLN A 52 2.78 -11.15 17.17
C GLN A 52 2.10 -9.91 17.76
N ASP A 53 2.68 -9.30 18.81
CA ASP A 53 2.15 -8.05 19.40
C ASP A 53 2.01 -6.93 18.34
N LEU A 54 2.96 -6.87 17.41
CA LEU A 54 2.97 -5.89 16.33
C LEU A 54 1.88 -6.17 15.28
N LYS A 55 1.65 -7.44 14.93
CA LYS A 55 0.54 -7.83 14.05
C LYS A 55 -0.81 -7.46 14.67
N GLU A 56 -0.98 -7.70 15.97
CA GLU A 56 -2.20 -7.31 16.69
C GLU A 56 -2.40 -5.79 16.73
N ALA A 57 -1.32 -5.02 16.94
CA ALA A 57 -1.35 -3.57 16.85
C ALA A 57 -1.73 -3.08 15.45
N ALA A 58 -1.21 -3.72 14.40
CA ALA A 58 -1.56 -3.39 13.01
C ALA A 58 -3.06 -3.64 12.75
N LEU A 59 -3.59 -4.80 13.16
CA LEU A 59 -5.03 -5.10 13.05
C LEU A 59 -5.88 -4.07 13.79
N ALA A 60 -5.48 -3.63 14.98
CA ALA A 60 -6.20 -2.61 15.74
C ALA A 60 -6.24 -1.27 15.00
N ILE A 61 -5.13 -0.85 14.40
CA ILE A 61 -5.05 0.39 13.60
C ILE A 61 -5.94 0.30 12.35
N ILE A 62 -5.93 -0.84 11.67
CA ILE A 62 -6.75 -1.09 10.46
C ILE A 62 -8.24 -1.06 10.81
N ARG A 63 -8.65 -1.70 11.92
CA ARG A 63 -10.03 -1.60 12.44
C ARG A 63 -10.42 -0.16 12.73
N LEU A 64 -9.55 0.62 13.36
CA LEU A 64 -9.81 2.03 13.66
C LEU A 64 -9.99 2.85 12.38
N GLN A 65 -9.21 2.56 11.32
CA GLN A 65 -9.40 3.17 10.01
C GLN A 65 -10.81 2.94 9.48
N LYS A 66 -11.29 1.70 9.53
CA LYS A 66 -12.64 1.34 9.07
C LYS A 66 -13.71 2.06 9.87
N VAL A 67 -13.61 2.09 11.19
CA VAL A 67 -14.55 2.81 12.07
C VAL A 67 -14.60 4.30 11.73
N ASN A 68 -13.45 4.93 11.46
CA ASN A 68 -13.40 6.34 11.05
C ASN A 68 -14.05 6.57 9.67
N GLN A 69 -13.80 5.69 8.71
CA GLN A 69 -14.42 5.75 7.37
C GLN A 69 -15.94 5.57 7.45
N ASP A 70 -16.40 4.59 8.21
CA ASP A 70 -17.82 4.34 8.43
C ASP A 70 -18.48 5.51 9.16
N SER A 71 -17.82 6.07 10.18
CA SER A 71 -18.30 7.25 10.91
C SER A 71 -18.47 8.45 9.97
N ALA A 72 -17.47 8.72 9.12
CA ALA A 72 -17.57 9.77 8.12
C ALA A 72 -18.73 9.53 7.13
N ALA A 73 -18.94 8.29 6.69
CA ALA A 73 -20.03 7.95 5.79
C ALA A 73 -21.42 8.10 6.45
N VAL A 74 -21.58 7.67 7.70
CA VAL A 74 -22.81 7.84 8.49
C VAL A 74 -23.12 9.32 8.69
N LEU A 75 -22.11 10.12 9.07
CA LEU A 75 -22.28 11.57 9.24
C LEU A 75 -22.65 12.27 7.93
N ARG A 76 -22.08 11.90 6.78
CA ARG A 76 -22.47 12.45 5.47
C ARG A 76 -23.92 12.09 5.10
N ARG A 77 -24.35 10.86 5.40
CA ARG A 77 -25.74 10.44 5.21
C ARG A 77 -26.66 11.28 6.09
N LEU A 78 -26.35 11.40 7.38
CA LEU A 78 -27.10 12.21 8.34
C LEU A 78 -27.17 13.68 7.89
N GLN A 79 -26.07 14.28 7.48
CA GLN A 79 -26.02 15.66 6.96
C GLN A 79 -26.99 15.87 5.79
N THR A 80 -27.13 14.87 4.91
CA THR A 80 -28.02 14.94 3.74
C THR A 80 -29.49 14.77 4.12
N SER A 81 -29.79 13.94 5.12
CA SER A 81 -31.17 13.63 5.52
C SER A 81 -31.69 14.42 6.73
N TYR A 82 -30.83 15.21 7.40
CA TYR A 82 -31.19 15.88 8.65
C TYR A 82 -32.15 17.05 8.42
N ALA A 83 -33.32 16.97 9.07
CA ALA A 83 -34.31 18.03 9.10
C ALA A 83 -34.51 18.51 10.56
N PRO A 84 -34.08 19.73 10.92
CA PRO A 84 -34.19 20.24 12.28
C PRO A 84 -35.66 20.49 12.65
N LYS A 85 -36.03 20.15 13.89
CA LYS A 85 -37.37 20.40 14.45
C LYS A 85 -37.23 21.35 15.64
N VAL A 86 -38.14 22.32 15.75
CA VAL A 86 -38.03 23.46 16.69
C VAL A 86 -38.08 23.02 18.16
N ASP A 87 -38.71 21.89 18.47
CA ASP A 87 -38.94 21.42 19.85
C ASP A 87 -38.32 20.05 20.16
N VAL A 88 -37.37 19.58 19.34
CA VAL A 88 -36.73 18.26 19.53
C VAL A 88 -35.22 18.41 19.57
N VAL A 89 -34.62 18.08 20.71
CA VAL A 89 -33.17 17.92 20.81
C VAL A 89 -32.79 16.62 20.10
N THR A 90 -31.93 16.72 19.09
CA THR A 90 -31.43 15.55 18.36
C THR A 90 -30.24 14.95 19.09
N ASP A 91 -30.31 13.66 19.42
CA ASP A 91 -29.18 12.90 19.96
C ASP A 91 -28.30 12.38 18.81
N PHE A 92 -27.37 13.22 18.35
CA PHE A 92 -26.43 12.85 17.30
C PHE A 92 -25.50 11.67 17.67
N PRO A 93 -24.97 11.56 18.91
CA PRO A 93 -24.24 10.38 19.36
C PRO A 93 -25.01 9.06 19.20
N ALA A 94 -26.31 9.04 19.56
CA ALA A 94 -27.14 7.85 19.39
C ALA A 94 -27.36 7.51 17.91
N LEU A 95 -27.64 8.51 17.08
CA LEU A 95 -27.80 8.33 15.62
C LEU A 95 -26.52 7.83 14.95
N LEU A 96 -25.36 8.32 15.37
CA LEU A 96 -24.07 7.83 14.87
C LEU A 96 -23.85 6.37 15.29
N THR A 97 -24.06 6.04 16.55
CA THR A 97 -23.92 4.67 17.08
C THR A 97 -24.84 3.70 16.33
N GLN A 98 -26.11 4.07 16.14
CA GLN A 98 -27.05 3.26 15.38
C GLN A 98 -26.60 3.07 13.93
N GLY A 99 -26.18 4.15 13.25
CA GLY A 99 -25.71 4.06 11.87
C GLY A 99 -24.45 3.20 11.71
N LEU A 100 -23.57 3.17 12.72
CA LEU A 100 -22.41 2.28 12.75
C LEU A 100 -22.83 0.82 12.94
N GLN A 101 -23.77 0.53 13.85
CA GLN A 101 -24.30 -0.82 14.04
C GLN A 101 -24.99 -1.36 12.77
N GLU A 102 -25.76 -0.53 12.07
CA GLU A 102 -26.38 -0.90 10.80
C GLU A 102 -25.34 -1.26 9.73
N ARG A 103 -24.21 -0.54 9.68
CA ARG A 103 -23.12 -0.82 8.74
C ARG A 103 -22.35 -2.07 9.13
N GLU A 104 -22.05 -2.26 10.41
CA GLU A 104 -21.38 -3.46 10.92
C GLU A 104 -22.22 -4.71 10.66
N ALA A 105 -23.54 -4.64 10.83
CA ALA A 105 -24.43 -5.76 10.51
C ALA A 105 -24.52 -6.07 9.01
N ALA A 106 -24.28 -5.08 8.14
CA ALA A 106 -24.35 -5.22 6.69
C ALA A 106 -23.02 -5.64 6.04
N ASP A 107 -21.90 -5.43 6.72
CA ASP A 107 -20.55 -5.54 6.15
C ASP A 107 -19.73 -6.62 6.87
N SER A 108 -19.37 -7.69 6.15
CA SER A 108 -18.49 -8.75 6.66
C SER A 108 -17.01 -8.35 6.59
N TYR A 109 -16.67 -7.22 7.21
CA TYR A 109 -15.33 -6.66 7.16
C TYR A 109 -14.35 -7.46 8.02
N ASP A 110 -13.32 -8.03 7.38
CA ASP A 110 -12.22 -8.72 8.05
C ASP A 110 -10.91 -7.94 7.87
N PRO A 111 -10.36 -7.33 8.95
CA PRO A 111 -9.12 -6.55 8.87
C PRO A 111 -7.92 -7.40 8.45
N ALA A 112 -7.92 -8.71 8.73
CA ALA A 112 -6.81 -9.61 8.37
C ALA A 112 -6.78 -9.94 6.86
N LYS A 113 -7.87 -9.69 6.14
CA LYS A 113 -7.95 -9.90 4.69
C LYS A 113 -7.69 -8.63 3.89
N THR A 114 -7.42 -7.51 4.56
CA THR A 114 -7.08 -6.27 3.87
C THR A 114 -5.70 -6.37 3.24
N ASP A 115 -5.53 -5.79 2.04
CA ASP A 115 -4.23 -5.71 1.37
C ASP A 115 -3.16 -5.17 2.33
N LEU A 116 -3.52 -4.12 3.09
CA LEU A 116 -2.64 -3.45 4.04
C LEU A 116 -2.07 -4.38 5.14
N TYR A 117 -2.86 -5.33 5.63
CA TYR A 117 -2.40 -6.32 6.61
C TYR A 117 -1.58 -7.43 5.95
N LEU A 118 -2.04 -7.95 4.81
CA LEU A 118 -1.36 -9.01 4.07
C LEU A 118 0.05 -8.58 3.66
N GLU A 119 0.20 -7.32 3.28
CA GLU A 119 1.48 -6.69 2.93
C GLU A 119 2.42 -6.57 4.12
N LEU A 120 1.89 -6.29 5.31
CA LEU A 120 2.69 -6.30 6.54
C LEU A 120 3.20 -7.71 6.84
N GLU A 121 2.35 -8.74 6.69
CA GLU A 121 2.77 -10.13 6.90
C GLU A 121 3.83 -10.57 5.90
N GLU A 122 3.68 -10.21 4.63
CA GLU A 122 4.69 -10.42 3.58
C GLU A 122 6.00 -9.72 3.93
N ASP A 123 5.95 -8.44 4.29
CA ASP A 123 7.14 -7.62 4.61
C ASP A 123 7.96 -8.21 5.76
N ILE A 124 7.28 -8.72 6.79
CA ILE A 124 7.90 -9.37 7.96
C ILE A 124 8.46 -10.75 7.56
N GLY A 125 7.70 -11.55 6.81
CA GLY A 125 8.09 -12.90 6.39
C GLY A 125 9.26 -12.97 5.40
N GLU A 126 9.46 -11.93 4.59
CA GLU A 126 10.58 -11.84 3.63
C GLU A 126 11.97 -11.91 4.30
N VAL A 127 12.08 -11.69 5.60
CA VAL A 127 13.36 -11.68 6.36
C VAL A 127 14.10 -13.02 6.28
N HIS A 128 13.38 -14.14 6.15
CA HIS A 128 13.98 -15.47 6.11
C HIS A 128 14.22 -16.01 4.69
N GLY A 129 13.89 -15.26 3.62
CA GLY A 129 13.89 -15.80 2.26
C GLY A 129 12.82 -16.89 2.03
N THR A 130 11.97 -17.14 3.03
CA THR A 130 10.84 -18.06 2.99
C THR A 130 9.57 -17.33 2.60
N GLY A 131 9.57 -16.64 1.45
CA GLY A 131 8.39 -15.98 0.88
C GLY A 131 7.23 -16.93 0.49
N ALA A 132 7.16 -18.12 1.11
CA ALA A 132 6.21 -19.18 0.80
C ALA A 132 5.42 -19.68 2.02
N ALA A 133 5.72 -19.24 3.26
CA ALA A 133 5.11 -19.86 4.45
C ALA A 133 3.76 -19.27 4.89
N ALA A 134 3.27 -18.19 4.28
CA ALA A 134 1.95 -17.61 4.58
C ALA A 134 0.94 -17.75 3.41
N ALA A 135 1.23 -18.62 2.43
CA ALA A 135 0.36 -18.86 1.27
C ALA A 135 -0.57 -20.08 1.42
N THR A 136 -0.69 -20.68 2.60
CA THR A 136 -1.68 -21.75 2.85
C THR A 136 -2.92 -21.18 3.53
N GLN A 137 -3.85 -20.73 2.69
CA GLN A 137 -5.31 -20.91 2.75
C GLN A 137 -6.03 -19.75 2.04
N ARG A 138 -5.81 -19.66 0.72
CA ARG A 138 -6.82 -19.10 -0.19
C ARG A 138 -7.47 -20.29 -0.89
N ALA A 139 -8.60 -20.74 -0.37
CA ALA A 139 -9.50 -21.65 -1.05
C ALA A 139 -10.86 -20.96 -1.11
N ASP A 140 -11.17 -20.36 -2.27
CA ASP A 140 -12.44 -20.58 -2.97
C ASP A 140 -12.51 -19.74 -4.26
N GLY A 141 -12.67 -20.45 -5.39
CA GLY A 141 -13.46 -19.98 -6.54
C GLY A 141 -12.73 -19.28 -7.70
N ASP A 142 -12.04 -20.07 -8.52
CA ASP A 142 -12.14 -20.07 -10.00
C ASP A 142 -12.05 -18.70 -10.73
N ASP A 143 -10.87 -18.35 -11.27
CA ASP A 143 -10.56 -18.60 -12.70
C ASP A 143 -9.20 -18.00 -13.11
N SER A 144 -8.38 -18.82 -13.78
CA SER A 144 -7.22 -18.47 -14.63
C SER A 144 -5.90 -18.00 -13.99
N ASP A 145 -5.01 -18.98 -13.79
CA ASP A 145 -3.57 -19.00 -14.14
C ASP A 145 -2.87 -17.66 -14.44
N ASP A 146 -2.02 -17.23 -13.50
CA ASP A 146 -0.73 -16.60 -13.84
C ASP A 146 0.23 -16.79 -12.64
N ASP A 147 0.43 -18.06 -12.27
CA ASP A 147 1.69 -18.53 -11.69
C ASP A 147 2.80 -18.32 -12.73
N VAL A 148 3.22 -17.08 -12.93
CA VAL A 148 4.57 -16.83 -13.43
C VAL A 148 5.47 -16.97 -12.22
N VAL A 149 5.86 -18.22 -11.98
CA VAL A 149 7.15 -18.55 -11.40
C VAL A 149 8.18 -17.80 -12.25
N LEU A 150 8.50 -16.56 -11.85
CA LEU A 150 9.75 -15.94 -12.25
C LEU A 150 10.80 -16.77 -11.52
N GLU A 151 11.30 -17.78 -12.24
CA GLU A 151 12.48 -18.55 -11.91
C GLU A 151 13.44 -17.65 -11.15
N ALA A 152 13.87 -18.11 -9.98
CA ALA A 152 14.89 -17.50 -9.16
C ALA A 152 16.12 -17.16 -10.03
N THR A 153 16.09 -15.99 -10.65
CA THR A 153 17.18 -15.52 -11.48
C THR A 153 18.17 -14.94 -10.49
N GLN A 154 19.16 -15.78 -10.19
CA GLN A 154 20.44 -15.51 -9.56
C GLN A 154 20.75 -14.00 -9.47
N GLY A 155 20.75 -13.47 -8.24
CA GLY A 155 21.41 -12.20 -7.89
C GLY A 155 20.54 -10.94 -7.95
N GLY A 156 19.86 -10.60 -6.84
CA GLY A 156 19.58 -9.21 -6.46
C GLY A 156 18.76 -8.32 -7.41
N GLN A 157 18.19 -8.85 -8.49
CA GLN A 157 17.49 -8.05 -9.50
C GLN A 157 16.11 -7.60 -8.97
N LEU A 158 15.91 -6.28 -8.87
CA LEU A 158 14.73 -5.65 -8.26
C LEU A 158 13.48 -5.70 -9.13
N ALA A 159 13.66 -5.76 -10.45
CA ALA A 159 12.61 -5.88 -11.46
C ALA A 159 13.20 -6.47 -12.77
N PRO A 160 12.37 -6.91 -13.71
CA PRO A 160 12.83 -7.40 -15.02
C PRO A 160 13.67 -6.36 -15.77
N ASN A 161 13.33 -5.08 -15.64
CA ASN A 161 14.12 -3.97 -16.19
C ASN A 161 15.13 -3.42 -15.17
N SER A 162 16.28 -2.93 -15.63
CA SER A 162 17.31 -2.30 -14.79
C SER A 162 17.18 -0.77 -14.66
N LYS A 163 16.44 -0.15 -15.58
CA LYS A 163 16.17 1.30 -15.64
C LYS A 163 14.75 1.56 -16.12
N CYS A 164 14.22 2.74 -15.80
CA CYS A 164 12.94 3.18 -16.36
C CYS A 164 13.06 3.31 -17.89
N PRO A 165 12.21 2.65 -18.69
CA PRO A 165 12.26 2.72 -20.16
C PRO A 165 11.93 4.11 -20.71
N LEU A 166 11.21 4.93 -19.94
CA LEU A 166 10.75 6.25 -20.35
C LEU A 166 11.70 7.36 -19.91
N SER A 167 12.15 7.36 -18.64
CA SER A 167 13.02 8.41 -18.09
C SER A 167 14.52 8.06 -18.17
N GLY A 168 14.87 6.81 -18.44
CA GLY A 168 16.24 6.32 -18.46
C GLY A 168 16.93 6.24 -17.10
N LYS A 169 16.28 6.68 -16.01
CA LYS A 169 16.83 6.62 -14.64
C LYS A 169 16.95 5.18 -14.16
N GLN A 170 17.98 4.88 -13.37
CA GLN A 170 18.07 3.59 -12.68
C GLN A 170 16.91 3.43 -11.72
N LEU A 171 16.49 2.20 -11.43
CA LEU A 171 15.34 1.94 -10.54
C LEU A 171 15.49 2.64 -9.18
N LEU A 172 16.71 2.62 -8.64
CA LEU A 172 17.06 3.24 -7.36
C LEU A 172 17.25 4.76 -7.42
N ASP A 173 17.02 5.38 -8.58
CA ASP A 173 17.03 6.84 -8.75
C ASP A 173 15.64 7.41 -9.08
N ILE A 174 14.64 6.55 -9.36
CA ILE A 174 13.27 6.97 -9.73
C ILE A 174 12.54 7.61 -8.54
N ASN A 175 12.06 8.85 -8.65
CA ASN A 175 11.41 9.55 -7.53
C ASN A 175 10.20 8.81 -6.96
N VAL A 176 9.25 8.45 -7.82
CA VAL A 176 8.04 7.70 -7.47
C VAL A 176 7.97 6.46 -8.36
N PRO A 177 8.53 5.32 -7.88
CA PRO A 177 8.62 4.11 -8.69
C PRO A 177 7.27 3.37 -8.65
N VAL A 178 6.73 3.07 -9.83
CA VAL A 178 5.48 2.31 -10.03
C VAL A 178 5.76 1.09 -10.89
N MET A 179 4.95 0.05 -10.76
CA MET A 179 5.12 -1.26 -11.37
C MET A 179 3.83 -1.67 -12.09
N ASP A 180 3.94 -2.35 -13.22
CA ASP A 180 2.80 -2.94 -13.93
C ASP A 180 2.52 -4.40 -13.50
N SER A 181 1.51 -5.03 -14.11
CA SER A 181 1.14 -6.42 -13.83
C SER A 181 2.20 -7.46 -14.20
N LYS A 182 3.18 -7.12 -15.04
CA LYS A 182 4.29 -8.01 -15.43
C LYS A 182 5.59 -7.67 -14.70
N GLY A 183 5.54 -6.76 -13.72
CA GLY A 183 6.67 -6.45 -12.84
C GLY A 183 7.62 -5.37 -13.37
N PHE A 184 7.34 -4.72 -14.50
CA PHE A 184 8.21 -3.66 -15.03
C PHE A 184 8.03 -2.36 -14.25
N VAL A 185 9.14 -1.71 -13.91
CA VAL A 185 9.14 -0.51 -13.07
C VAL A 185 9.36 0.76 -13.88
N TYR A 186 8.53 1.77 -13.60
CA TYR A 186 8.52 3.08 -14.25
C TYR A 186 8.56 4.23 -13.26
N GLU A 187 8.89 5.42 -13.76
CA GLU A 187 8.63 6.67 -13.06
C GLU A 187 7.18 7.09 -13.27
N LYS A 188 6.44 7.31 -12.17
CA LYS A 188 4.99 7.58 -12.18
C LYS A 188 4.60 8.68 -13.17
N ALA A 189 5.27 9.84 -13.10
CA ALA A 189 4.95 10.98 -13.95
C ALA A 189 5.11 10.65 -15.46
N ASP A 190 6.14 9.88 -15.80
CA ASP A 190 6.47 9.56 -17.19
C ASP A 190 5.53 8.50 -17.78
N ILE A 191 5.21 7.44 -17.02
CA ILE A 191 4.28 6.40 -17.50
C ILE A 191 2.85 6.95 -17.60
N GLU A 192 2.42 7.78 -16.64
CA GLU A 192 1.13 8.45 -16.74
C GLU A 192 1.07 9.36 -17.96
N GLY A 193 2.13 10.12 -18.23
CA GLY A 193 2.24 10.95 -19.42
C GLY A 193 2.24 10.14 -20.71
N TYR A 194 2.94 9.00 -20.74
CA TYR A 194 2.98 8.09 -21.89
C TYR A 194 1.60 7.52 -22.22
N ILE A 195 0.89 7.00 -21.20
CA ILE A 195 -0.47 6.44 -21.39
C ILE A 195 -1.43 7.54 -21.84
N LYS A 196 -1.40 8.73 -21.23
CA LYS A 196 -2.26 9.87 -21.62
C LYS A 196 -2.01 10.33 -23.06
N ARG A 197 -0.77 10.25 -23.57
CA ARG A 197 -0.40 10.69 -24.93
C ARG A 197 -0.86 9.75 -26.03
N GLN A 198 -1.08 8.46 -25.75
CA GLN A 198 -1.51 7.50 -26.76
C GLN A 198 -2.99 7.62 -27.18
N ARG A 199 -3.72 8.62 -26.68
CA ARG A 199 -5.10 9.01 -27.07
C ARG A 199 -6.19 7.95 -26.90
N THR A 200 -5.88 6.77 -26.39
CA THR A 200 -6.84 5.77 -25.92
C THR A 200 -7.10 5.96 -24.42
N VAL A 201 -7.98 6.91 -24.09
CA VAL A 201 -8.36 7.18 -22.70
C VAL A 201 -9.13 5.97 -22.16
N GLY A 202 -8.49 5.22 -21.25
CA GLY A 202 -9.09 4.06 -20.58
C GLY A 202 -8.76 2.70 -21.22
N GLU A 203 -7.97 2.67 -22.30
CA GLU A 203 -7.61 1.42 -22.99
C GLU A 203 -6.14 1.04 -22.75
N TYR A 204 -5.90 -0.27 -22.79
CA TYR A 204 -4.59 -0.87 -22.59
C TYR A 204 -3.58 -0.43 -23.66
N VAL A 205 -2.52 0.25 -23.23
CA VAL A 205 -1.45 0.81 -24.06
C VAL A 205 -0.29 -0.18 -24.16
N LYS A 206 0.39 -0.26 -25.31
CA LYS A 206 1.57 -1.13 -25.45
C LYS A 206 2.67 -0.73 -24.45
N CYS A 207 3.24 -1.72 -23.76
CA CYS A 207 4.37 -1.53 -22.86
C CYS A 207 5.51 -0.77 -23.56
N PRO A 208 6.09 0.27 -22.93
CA PRO A 208 7.20 1.03 -23.50
C PRO A 208 8.55 0.27 -23.44
N GLU A 209 8.63 -0.89 -22.78
CA GLU A 209 9.84 -1.69 -22.75
C GLU A 209 10.01 -2.52 -24.04
N HIS A 210 11.20 -2.45 -24.61
CA HIS A 210 11.53 -3.13 -25.85
C HIS A 210 11.50 -4.66 -25.68
N GLY A 211 10.97 -5.37 -26.67
CA GLY A 211 10.91 -6.83 -26.65
C GLY A 211 9.73 -7.42 -25.86
N THR A 212 8.85 -6.59 -25.32
CA THR A 212 7.63 -7.04 -24.62
C THR A 212 6.36 -6.81 -25.45
N SER A 213 5.38 -7.70 -25.30
CA SER A 213 4.10 -7.64 -26.00
C SER A 213 2.93 -7.30 -25.08
N HIS A 214 3.16 -7.20 -23.77
CA HIS A 214 2.10 -6.91 -22.81
C HIS A 214 1.64 -5.45 -22.89
N ARG A 215 0.50 -5.20 -22.29
CA ARG A 215 -0.12 -3.88 -22.26
C ARG A 215 -0.25 -3.37 -20.84
N VAL A 216 -0.21 -2.06 -20.69
CA VAL A 216 -0.21 -1.35 -19.42
C VAL A 216 -1.39 -0.37 -19.41
N ALA A 217 -2.11 -0.30 -18.30
CA ALA A 217 -3.13 0.70 -18.06
C ALA A 217 -2.89 1.41 -16.73
N LEU A 218 -3.41 2.63 -16.60
CA LEU A 218 -3.27 3.44 -15.38
C LEU A 218 -3.80 2.74 -14.13
N LYS A 219 -4.88 1.96 -14.27
CA LYS A 219 -5.52 1.20 -13.19
C LYS A 219 -4.66 0.02 -12.69
N ASP A 220 -3.74 -0.47 -13.51
CA ASP A 220 -2.92 -1.65 -13.20
C ASP A 220 -1.55 -1.25 -12.60
N LEU A 221 -1.27 0.06 -12.48
CA LEU A 221 -0.04 0.57 -11.91
C LEU A 221 -0.10 0.52 -10.38
N LYS A 222 0.80 -0.25 -9.78
CA LYS A 222 0.98 -0.35 -8.33
C LYS A 222 2.31 0.28 -7.90
N PRO A 223 2.49 0.74 -6.66
CA PRO A 223 3.80 1.16 -6.17
C PRO A 223 4.84 0.03 -6.29
N ALA A 224 6.03 0.32 -6.82
CA ALA A 224 7.08 -0.69 -6.98
C ALA A 224 7.79 -0.98 -5.65
N ARG A 225 7.13 -1.75 -4.78
CA ARG A 225 7.56 -1.99 -3.39
C ARG A 225 9.00 -2.42 -3.23
N ARG A 226 9.46 -3.41 -4.01
CA ARG A 226 10.84 -3.91 -3.94
C ARG A 226 11.86 -2.79 -4.15
N VAL A 227 11.59 -1.87 -5.07
CA VAL A 227 12.44 -0.70 -5.35
C VAL A 227 12.35 0.33 -4.22
N VAL A 228 11.15 0.59 -3.69
CA VAL A 228 10.96 1.50 -2.54
C VAL A 228 11.69 0.99 -1.29
N LYS A 229 11.57 -0.31 -0.99
CA LYS A 229 12.23 -0.99 0.13
C LYS A 229 13.75 -0.97 -0.04
N ALA A 230 14.25 -1.26 -1.25
CA ALA A 230 15.69 -1.20 -1.57
C ALA A 230 16.26 0.23 -1.44
N LYS A 231 15.54 1.25 -1.94
CA LYS A 231 15.89 2.67 -1.75
C LYS A 231 16.01 3.04 -0.29
N ARG A 232 15.05 2.60 0.53
CA ARG A 232 15.05 2.87 1.98
C ARG A 232 16.23 2.18 2.66
N ARG A 233 16.53 0.93 2.29
CA ARG A 233 17.70 0.19 2.81
C ARG A 233 19.01 0.88 2.47
N GLN A 234 19.18 1.41 1.26
CA GLN A 234 20.37 2.20 0.89
C GLN A 234 20.49 3.50 1.70
N LYS A 235 19.38 4.21 1.91
CA LYS A 235 19.37 5.43 2.74
C LYS A 235 19.68 5.14 4.21
N ALA A 236 19.20 4.01 4.73
CA ALA A 236 19.43 3.59 6.11
C ALA A 236 20.85 3.03 6.35
N ASN A 237 21.52 2.51 5.31
CA ASN A 237 22.89 2.01 5.40
C ASN A 237 23.70 2.32 4.11
N PRO A 238 24.31 3.51 4.00
CA PRO A 238 25.05 3.91 2.82
C PRO A 238 26.33 3.09 2.56
N ASN A 239 26.79 2.28 3.52
CA ASN A 239 28.01 1.46 3.40
C ASN A 239 27.77 0.02 2.92
N ALA A 240 26.53 -0.46 2.83
CA ALA A 240 26.24 -1.85 2.43
C ALA A 240 26.34 -2.10 0.90
N GLY A 241 26.51 -1.05 0.08
CA GLY A 241 26.50 -1.15 -1.39
C GLY A 241 27.88 -1.12 -2.06
N ARG A 242 28.99 -1.06 -1.31
CA ARG A 242 30.34 -0.90 -1.87
C ARG A 242 31.15 -2.20 -1.79
N GLY A 243 30.56 -3.32 -2.16
CA GLY A 243 31.21 -4.63 -2.18
C GLY A 243 31.10 -5.28 -3.55
N GLY A 244 32.08 -5.04 -4.42
CA GLY A 244 32.23 -5.78 -5.68
C GLY A 244 32.67 -4.92 -6.86
N ASN A 245 33.97 -4.68 -6.99
CA ASN A 245 34.78 -5.19 -8.11
C ASN A 245 36.23 -4.68 -7.98
N GLN A 246 37.07 -5.40 -7.23
CA GLN A 246 38.51 -5.34 -7.42
C GLN A 246 39.04 -6.78 -7.47
N ARG A 247 38.96 -7.38 -8.66
CA ARG A 247 39.85 -8.49 -9.02
C ARG A 247 41.25 -7.89 -9.19
N ALA A 248 42.00 -7.79 -8.10
CA ALA A 248 43.45 -7.72 -8.16
C ALA A 248 43.94 -9.14 -8.50
N THR A 249 44.54 -9.27 -9.67
CA THR A 249 45.21 -10.48 -10.14
C THR A 249 46.33 -10.86 -9.20
N GLN A 250 46.14 -11.97 -8.48
CA GLN A 250 47.20 -12.68 -7.79
C GLN A 250 47.91 -13.58 -8.81
N LEU A 251 49.16 -13.26 -9.12
CA LEU A 251 50.12 -14.16 -9.75
C LEU A 251 51.39 -14.08 -8.91
N ASP A 252 51.39 -14.85 -7.82
CA ASP A 252 52.62 -15.31 -7.17
C ASP A 252 52.93 -16.71 -7.73
N ILE A 253 54.02 -16.82 -8.48
CA ILE A 253 54.72 -18.09 -8.70
C ILE A 253 56.19 -17.87 -8.29
N ILE A 254 56.44 -18.16 -7.01
CA ILE A 254 57.52 -18.96 -6.41
C ILE A 254 58.91 -18.94 -7.08
N ASP A 255 59.88 -18.44 -6.29
CA ASP A 255 61.29 -18.85 -6.09
C ASP A 255 61.94 -19.90 -7.02
N MET A 256 63.06 -19.49 -7.64
CA MET A 256 64.34 -20.22 -7.68
C MET A 256 65.50 -19.26 -7.96
#